data_AF-A0A7Y5BZ26-F1
#
_entry.id   AF-A0A7Y5BZ26-F1
#
_cell.length_a   1.000
_cell.length_b   1.000
_cell.length_c   1.000
_cell.angle_alpha   90.00
_cell.angle_beta   90.00
_cell.angle_gamma   90.00
#
_symmetry.space_group_name_H-M   'P 1'
#
loop_
_entity.id
_entity.type
_entity.pdbx_description
1 polymer ?
#
loop_
_entity_poly.entity_id
_entity_poly.type
_entity_poly.pdbx_seq_one_letter_code
_entity_poly.pdbx_strand_id
1 'polypeptide(L)'
;MSLQQNVDVVVERNLNEIIQLAWARFKIIVGIIGDVQGRVIAVLFYFIVALPFGIGARLFSDPLHLRQRPPAWIDREPVDNRLEGAQRQG
;
A
#
# COMPACT_ATOMS: atom_id res chain seq x y z
N MET A 1 -45.32 19.04 -44.87
CA MET A 1 -44.81 17.74 -44.38
C MET A 1 -43.27 17.67 -44.33
N SER A 2 -42.54 18.39 -45.19
CA SER A 2 -41.06 18.42 -45.21
C SER A 2 -40.37 19.25 -44.10
N LEU A 3 -41.04 20.25 -43.53
CA LEU A 3 -40.46 21.11 -42.49
C LEU A 3 -40.33 20.40 -41.13
N GLN A 4 -41.26 19.50 -40.79
CA GLN A 4 -41.23 18.72 -39.55
C GLN A 4 -40.02 17.78 -39.52
N GLN A 5 -39.80 17.08 -40.64
CA GLN A 5 -38.71 16.11 -40.80
C GLN A 5 -37.32 16.74 -40.67
N ASN A 6 -37.17 18.03 -41.02
CA ASN A 6 -35.90 18.73 -40.87
C ASN A 6 -35.62 19.11 -39.40
N VAL A 7 -36.67 19.44 -38.63
CA VAL A 7 -36.54 19.76 -37.21
C VAL A 7 -36.17 18.51 -36.41
N ASP A 8 -36.82 17.38 -36.68
CA ASP A 8 -36.54 16.12 -35.98
C ASP A 8 -35.09 15.67 -36.18
N VAL A 9 -34.56 15.80 -37.41
CA VAL A 9 -33.16 15.46 -37.73
C VAL A 9 -32.18 16.39 -37.02
N VAL A 10 -32.48 17.68 -36.90
CA VAL A 10 -31.62 18.63 -36.18
C VAL A 10 -31.63 18.32 -34.68
N VAL A 11 -32.78 18.03 -34.10
CA VAL A 11 -32.91 17.68 -32.68
C VAL A 11 -32.14 16.40 -32.37
N GLU A 12 -32.28 15.35 -33.18
CA GLU A 12 -31.55 14.09 -32.99
C GLU A 12 -30.04 14.29 -33.09
N ARG A 13 -29.56 15.10 -34.04
CA ARG A 13 -28.12 15.42 -34.15
C ARG A 13 -27.61 16.12 -32.89
N ASN A 14 -28.30 17.16 -32.43
CA ASN A 14 -27.90 17.91 -31.23
C ASN A 14 -27.90 17.01 -29.97
N LEU A 15 -28.89 16.13 -29.83
CA LEU A 15 -28.96 15.19 -28.71
C LEU A 15 -27.79 14.20 -28.72
N ASN A 16 -27.48 13.64 -29.89
CA ASN A 16 -26.35 12.72 -30.03
C ASN A 16 -25.01 13.40 -29.70
N GLU A 17 -24.81 14.64 -30.13
CA GLU A 17 -23.62 15.42 -29.80
C GLU A 17 -23.49 15.68 -28.28
N ILE A 18 -24.58 16.06 -27.62
CA ILE A 18 -24.60 16.26 -26.16
C ILE A 18 -24.29 14.95 -25.42
N ILE A 19 -24.89 13.84 -25.84
CA ILE A 19 -24.66 12.52 -25.25
C ILE A 19 -23.19 12.10 -25.44
N GLN A 20 -22.62 12.29 -26.63
CA GLN A 20 -21.22 11.97 -26.90
C GLN A 20 -20.27 12.81 -26.05
N LEU A 21 -20.55 14.11 -25.90
CA LEU A 21 -19.76 15.00 -25.05
C LEU A 21 -19.85 14.60 -23.58
N ALA A 22 -21.04 14.28 -23.09
CA ALA A 22 -21.26 13.80 -21.74
C ALA A 22 -20.52 12.48 -21.48
N TRP A 23 -20.58 11.54 -22.43
CA TRP A 23 -19.85 10.28 -22.36
C TRP A 23 -18.34 10.47 -22.34
N ALA A 24 -17.81 11.37 -23.18
CA ALA A 24 -16.39 11.68 -23.22
C ALA A 24 -15.90 12.20 -21.86
N ARG A 25 -16.65 13.14 -21.25
CA ARG A 25 -16.32 13.69 -19.93
C ARG A 25 -16.47 12.66 -18.81
N PHE A 26 -17.51 11.83 -18.86
CA PHE A 26 -17.75 10.79 -17.88
C PHE A 26 -16.59 9.78 -17.84
N LYS A 27 -16.06 9.36 -19.00
CA LYS A 27 -14.90 8.46 -19.08
C LYS A 27 -13.66 9.01 -18.36
N ILE A 28 -13.41 10.32 -18.46
CA ILE A 28 -12.30 10.97 -17.77
C ILE A 28 -12.48 10.88 -16.25
N ILE A 29 -13.69 11.19 -15.77
CA ILE A 29 -14.02 11.14 -14.34
C ILE A 29 -13.88 9.71 -13.79
N VAL A 30 -14.42 8.72 -14.50
CA VAL A 30 -14.33 7.31 -14.11
C VAL A 30 -12.87 6.83 -14.11
N GLY A 31 -12.05 7.27 -15.06
CA GLY A 31 -10.62 6.95 -15.09
C GLY A 31 -9.87 7.41 -13.84
N ILE A 32 -10.12 8.65 -13.40
CA ILE A 32 -9.50 9.21 -12.19
C ILE A 32 -9.99 8.49 -10.94
N ILE A 33 -11.31 8.25 -10.83
CA ILE A 33 -11.89 7.54 -9.68
C ILE A 33 -11.37 6.11 -9.62
N GLY A 34 -11.21 5.44 -10.76
CA GLY A 34 -10.67 4.10 -10.86
C GLY A 34 -9.24 3.99 -10.32
N ASP A 35 -8.37 4.96 -10.67
CA ASP A 35 -6.99 4.99 -10.15
C ASP A 35 -6.96 5.17 -8.62
N VAL A 36 -7.76 6.12 -8.10
CA VAL A 36 -7.87 6.34 -6.66
C VAL A 36 -8.42 5.11 -5.94
N GLN A 37 -9.49 4.49 -6.46
CA GLN A 37 -10.03 3.25 -5.89
C GLN A 37 -9.01 2.13 -5.90
N GLY A 38 -8.30 1.93 -7.01
CA GLY A 38 -7.25 0.91 -7.13
C GLY A 38 -6.16 1.11 -6.08
N ARG A 39 -5.69 2.35 -5.90
CA ARG A 39 -4.69 2.69 -4.87
C ARG A 39 -5.23 2.47 -3.46
N VAL A 40 -6.47 2.88 -3.17
CA VAL A 40 -7.09 2.67 -1.86
C VAL A 40 -7.19 1.18 -1.54
N ILE A 41 -7.66 0.36 -2.49
CA ILE A 41 -7.74 -1.09 -2.33
C ILE A 41 -6.35 -1.69 -2.09
N ALA A 42 -5.33 -1.28 -2.86
CA ALA A 42 -3.96 -1.76 -2.69
C ALA A 42 -3.39 -1.41 -1.31
N VAL A 43 -3.62 -0.18 -0.82
CA VAL A 43 -3.20 0.26 0.50
C VAL A 43 -3.91 -0.54 1.58
N LEU A 44 -5.23 -0.72 1.48
CA LEU A 44 -5.99 -1.52 2.43
C LEU A 44 -5.50 -2.97 2.46
N PHE A 45 -5.25 -3.57 1.30
CA PHE A 45 -4.69 -4.91 1.20
C PHE A 45 -3.31 -5.01 1.85
N TYR A 46 -2.44 -4.02 1.62
CA TYR A 46 -1.14 -3.94 2.28
C TYR A 46 -1.30 -3.94 3.81
N PHE A 47 -2.20 -3.13 4.36
CA PHE A 47 -2.43 -3.13 5.80
C PHE A 47 -3.08 -4.42 6.31
N ILE A 48 -4.02 -5.01 5.57
CA ILE A 48 -4.68 -6.25 5.99
C ILE A 48 -3.74 -7.46 5.95
N VAL A 49 -2.73 -7.47 5.07
CA VAL A 49 -1.81 -8.60 4.94
C VAL A 49 -0.48 -8.34 5.64
N ALA A 50 0.20 -7.25 5.31
CA ALA A 50 1.54 -6.97 5.81
C ALA A 50 1.53 -6.60 7.30
N LEU A 51 0.51 -5.87 7.78
CA LEU A 51 0.42 -5.48 9.19
C LEU A 51 0.26 -6.69 10.13
N PRO A 52 -0.73 -7.59 9.97
CA PRO A 52 -0.83 -8.75 10.87
C PRO A 52 0.35 -9.71 10.69
N PHE A 53 0.92 -9.82 9.49
CA PHE A 53 2.16 -10.58 9.30
C PHE A 53 3.31 -10.00 10.10
N GLY A 54 3.55 -8.68 10.02
CA GLY A 54 4.60 -8.00 10.77
C GLY A 54 4.39 -8.06 12.29
N ILE A 55 3.14 -7.90 12.75
CA ILE A 55 2.76 -8.07 14.16
C ILE A 55 3.02 -9.51 14.60
N GLY A 56 2.60 -10.50 13.81
CA GLY A 56 2.83 -11.91 14.08
C GLY A 56 4.31 -12.23 14.17
N ALA A 57 5.10 -11.87 13.15
CA ALA A 57 6.55 -12.07 13.14
C ALA A 57 7.24 -11.43 14.36
N ARG A 58 6.83 -10.22 14.73
CA ARG A 58 7.34 -9.54 15.93
C ARG A 58 6.99 -10.29 17.21
N LEU A 59 5.75 -10.78 17.33
CA LEU A 59 5.28 -11.43 18.55
C LEU A 59 5.86 -12.84 18.73
N PHE A 60 6.06 -13.58 17.63
CA PHE A 60 6.47 -14.99 17.67
C PHE A 60 7.98 -15.22 17.59
N SER A 61 8.76 -14.35 16.95
CA SER A 61 10.19 -14.60 16.74
C SER A 61 11.12 -13.84 17.70
N ASP A 62 10.59 -13.01 18.61
CA ASP A 62 11.34 -12.00 19.40
C ASP A 62 12.66 -11.54 18.71
N PRO A 63 12.56 -10.98 17.49
CA PRO A 63 13.74 -10.74 16.66
C PRO A 63 14.69 -9.68 17.26
N LEU A 64 14.22 -8.90 18.23
CA LEU A 64 15.03 -7.92 18.96
C LEU A 64 15.47 -8.38 20.36
N HIS A 65 15.17 -9.61 20.78
CA HIS A 65 15.40 -10.08 22.17
C HIS A 65 14.89 -9.07 23.22
N LEU A 66 13.75 -8.42 22.94
CA LEU A 66 13.16 -7.41 23.82
C LEU A 66 12.43 -8.04 25.00
N ARG A 67 12.17 -9.35 24.98
CA ARG A 67 11.84 -10.06 26.22
C ARG A 67 13.07 -10.03 27.10
N GLN A 68 13.06 -9.06 27.99
CA GLN A 68 14.02 -8.89 29.06
C GLN A 68 14.15 -10.23 29.80
N ARG A 69 15.26 -10.94 29.57
CA ARG A 69 15.75 -11.88 30.57
C ARG A 69 15.98 -11.05 31.84
N PRO A 70 15.59 -11.54 33.03
CA PRO A 70 15.91 -10.84 34.25
C PRO A 70 17.42 -10.53 34.24
N PRO A 71 17.84 -9.31 34.60
CA PRO A 71 19.25 -8.98 34.68
C PRO A 71 19.90 -9.97 35.64
N ALA A 72 20.66 -10.89 35.05
CA ALA A 72 21.33 -11.96 35.75
C ALA A 72 22.82 -11.78 35.52
N TRP A 73 23.61 -12.03 36.57
CA TRP A 73 25.03 -12.19 36.41
C TRP A 73 25.27 -13.41 35.53
N ILE A 74 25.87 -13.18 34.36
CA ILE A 74 26.29 -14.25 33.46
C ILE A 74 27.73 -14.56 33.83
N ASP A 75 28.01 -15.81 34.21
CA ASP A 75 29.38 -16.28 34.35
C ASP A 75 30.06 -16.19 32.99
N ARG A 76 31.02 -15.28 32.88
CA ARG A 76 31.92 -15.21 31.72
C ARG A 76 33.03 -16.22 31.97
N GLU A 77 33.38 -16.98 30.93
CA GLU A 77 34.62 -17.74 30.97
C GLU A 77 35.80 -16.80 31.26
N PRO A 78 36.73 -17.21 32.15
CA PRO A 78 37.93 -16.43 32.42
C PRO A 78 38.66 -16.18 31.11
N VAL A 79 38.87 -14.90 30.78
CA VAL A 79 39.69 -14.54 29.62
C VAL A 79 41.13 -14.96 29.92
N ASP A 80 41.83 -15.47 28.92
CA ASP A 80 43.21 -15.95 29.10
C ASP A 80 44.09 -14.85 29.72
N ASN A 81 44.69 -15.18 30.87
CA ASN A 81 45.51 -14.28 31.67
C ASN A 81 46.89 -14.02 31.05
N ARG A 82 47.19 -14.63 29.90
CA ARG A 82 48.45 -14.45 29.17
C ARG A 82 48.44 -13.13 28.39
N LEU A 83 49.64 -12.58 28.21
CA LEU A 83 49.88 -11.38 27.37
C LEU A 83 49.28 -11.53 25.97
N GLU A 84 49.31 -12.75 25.41
CA GLU A 84 48.74 -13.11 24.11
C GLU A 84 47.20 -12.96 24.07
N GLY A 85 46.52 -13.27 25.19
CA GLY A 85 45.08 -13.09 25.36
C GLY A 85 44.67 -11.62 25.51
N ALA A 86 45.52 -10.81 26.15
CA ALA A 86 45.31 -9.37 26.33
C ALA A 86 45.38 -8.59 25.00
N GLN A 87 46.22 -9.01 24.05
CA GLN A 87 46.31 -8.38 22.73
C GLN A 87 45.04 -8.49 21.88
N ARG A 88 44.16 -9.45 22.19
CA ARG A 88 42.90 -9.68 21.45
C ARG A 88 41.70 -8.90 22.02
N GLN A 89 41.89 -8.12 23.08
CA GLN A 89 40.82 -7.36 23.77
C GLN A 89 40.80 -5.86 23.44
N GLY A 90 41.76 -5.37 22.64
CA GLY A 90 41.89 -3.96 22.22
C GLY A 90 41.16 -3.65 20.92
#